data_AF-A0A2N0QGY0-F1
#
_entry.id   AF-A0A2N0QGY0-F1
#
_cell.length_a   1.000
_cell.length_b   1.000
_cell.length_c   1.000
_cell.angle_alpha   90.00
_cell.angle_beta   90.00
_cell.angle_gamma   90.00
#
_symmetry.space_group_name_H-M   'P 1'
#
loop_
_entity.id
_entity.type
_entity.pdbx_description
1 polymer ?
#
loop_
_entity_poly.entity_id
_entity_poly.type
_entity_poly.pdbx_seq_one_letter_code
_entity_poly.pdbx_strand_id
1 'polypeptide(L)'
;DIGIRHAIDFSKKQEDKDAMLKSFSEGETLILKEGKLIAIPYFGDLYCMIVTIESKTELVDGIDASHILSMLIIFDWYITDIVTIEEDEE
;
A
#
# COMPACT_ATOMS: atom_id res chain seq x y z
N ASP A 1 12.39 7.57 12.03
CA ASP A 1 11.78 8.60 11.17
C ASP A 1 10.65 8.04 10.34
N ILE A 2 9.41 8.34 10.73
CA ILE A 2 8.24 8.19 9.87
C ILE A 2 8.20 9.45 8.99
N GLY A 3 8.72 9.34 7.78
CA GLY A 3 8.68 10.44 6.81
C GLY A 3 7.42 10.34 5.95
N ILE A 4 6.54 11.34 5.99
CA ILE A 4 5.47 11.49 5.01
C ILE A 4 6.12 11.79 3.66
N ARG A 5 6.35 10.74 2.86
CA ARG A 5 6.76 10.90 1.47
C ARG A 5 5.51 11.23 0.67
N HIS A 6 5.34 12.52 0.35
CA HIS A 6 4.50 12.86 -0.79
C HIS A 6 5.08 12.12 -2.00
N ALA A 7 4.26 11.51 -2.85
CA ALA A 7 4.75 10.99 -4.11
C ALA A 7 5.19 12.21 -4.96
N ILE A 8 6.46 12.63 -4.81
CA ILE A 8 6.95 13.94 -5.28
C ILE A 8 7.04 14.00 -6.82
N ASP A 9 7.01 12.84 -7.50
CA ASP A 9 7.03 12.75 -8.96
C ASP A 9 5.80 12.03 -9.50
N PHE A 10 4.63 12.60 -9.25
CA PHE A 10 3.43 12.24 -10.01
C PHE A 10 3.00 13.34 -10.96
N SER A 11 2.30 12.93 -12.02
CA SER A 11 1.74 13.86 -12.98
C SER A 11 0.96 14.97 -12.27
N LYS A 12 1.21 16.21 -12.68
CA LYS A 12 0.49 17.39 -12.17
C LYS A 12 -0.90 17.54 -12.79
N LYS A 13 -1.24 16.72 -13.79
CA LYS A 13 -2.56 16.76 -14.45
C LYS A 13 -3.60 16.13 -13.53
N GLN A 14 -4.74 16.80 -13.42
CA GLN A 14 -5.85 16.32 -12.60
C GLN A 14 -6.41 14.98 -13.12
N GLU A 15 -6.49 14.82 -14.45
CA GLU A 15 -6.95 13.58 -15.09
C GLU A 15 -6.15 12.35 -14.66
N ASP A 16 -4.83 12.48 -14.53
CA ASP A 16 -3.96 11.38 -14.12
C ASP A 16 -4.15 11.02 -12.63
N LYS A 17 -4.48 12.01 -11.79
CA LYS A 17 -4.84 11.79 -10.39
C LYS A 17 -6.18 11.10 -10.28
N ASP A 18 -7.16 11.53 -11.06
CA ASP A 18 -8.51 10.95 -11.04
C ASP A 18 -8.47 9.50 -11.54
N ALA A 19 -7.69 9.22 -12.59
CA ALA A 19 -7.45 7.86 -13.08
C ALA A 19 -6.79 6.97 -12.01
N MET A 20 -5.77 7.47 -11.32
CA MET A 20 -5.14 6.74 -10.22
C MET A 20 -6.10 6.45 -9.07
N LEU A 21 -6.86 7.45 -8.64
CA LEU A 21 -7.85 7.29 -7.57
C LEU A 21 -8.90 6.26 -7.95
N LYS A 22 -9.35 6.27 -9.21
CA LYS A 22 -10.26 5.27 -9.74
C LYS A 22 -9.64 3.87 -9.68
N SER A 23 -8.42 3.69 -10.19
CA SER A 23 -7.71 2.39 -10.10
C SER A 23 -7.58 1.88 -8.66
N PHE A 24 -7.20 2.75 -7.71
CA PHE A 24 -7.13 2.34 -6.31
C PHE A 24 -8.49 1.98 -5.71
N SER A 25 -9.56 2.71 -6.06
CA SER A 25 -10.91 2.37 -5.62
C SER A 25 -11.42 1.04 -6.20
N GLU A 26 -10.87 0.63 -7.34
CA GLU A 26 -11.15 -0.65 -7.99
C GLU A 26 -10.24 -1.79 -7.50
N GLY A 27 -9.33 -1.51 -6.55
CA GLY A 27 -8.39 -2.49 -6.01
C GLY A 27 -7.21 -2.81 -6.93
N GLU A 28 -6.98 -2.00 -7.96
CA GLU A 28 -5.92 -2.24 -8.94
C GLU A 28 -4.55 -1.87 -8.36
N THR A 29 -3.58 -2.77 -8.55
CA THR A 29 -2.17 -2.47 -8.29
C THR A 29 -1.60 -1.65 -9.44
N LEU A 30 -0.88 -0.57 -9.12
CA LEU A 30 -0.22 0.28 -10.10
C LEU A 30 1.30 0.07 -10.07
N ILE A 31 1.88 -0.11 -11.26
CA ILE A 31 3.33 -0.08 -11.47
C ILE A 31 3.69 1.27 -12.08
N LEU A 32 4.58 1.99 -11.41
CA LEU A 32 4.82 3.42 -11.58
C LEU A 32 6.33 3.66 -11.67
N LYS A 33 6.71 4.89 -12.04
CA LYS A 33 8.12 5.30 -12.22
C LYS A 33 8.93 4.30 -13.06
N GLU A 34 8.44 3.97 -14.25
CA GLU A 34 9.11 3.06 -15.18
C GLU A 34 9.44 1.68 -14.58
N GLY A 35 8.55 1.15 -13.73
CA GLY A 35 8.76 -0.14 -13.08
C GLY A 35 9.68 -0.07 -11.87
N LYS A 36 9.79 1.09 -11.21
CA LYS A 36 10.57 1.25 -9.96
C LYS A 36 9.70 1.38 -8.71
N LEU A 37 8.41 1.65 -8.87
CA LEU A 37 7.47 1.85 -7.77
C LEU A 37 6.23 0.98 -7.98
N ILE A 38 5.86 0.19 -6.98
CA ILE A 38 4.54 -0.44 -6.90
C ILE A 38 3.70 0.32 -5.89
N ALA A 39 2.42 0.53 -6.22
CA ALA A 39 1.39 0.96 -5.28
C ALA A 39 0.26 -0.07 -5.23
N ILE A 40 0.03 -0.63 -4.04
CA ILE A 40 -0.96 -1.68 -3.79
C ILE A 40 -2.06 -1.10 -2.89
N PRO A 41 -3.30 -0.96 -3.38
CA PRO A 41 -4.42 -0.69 -2.50
C PRO A 41 -4.71 -1.97 -1.68
N TYR A 42 -4.69 -1.85 -0.37
CA TYR A 42 -4.99 -2.94 0.55
C TYR A 42 -6.17 -2.55 1.45
N PHE A 43 -7.21 -3.37 1.43
CA PHE A 43 -8.42 -3.22 2.22
C PHE A 43 -8.55 -4.44 3.13
N GLY A 44 -7.79 -4.43 4.22
CA GLY A 44 -7.83 -5.48 5.24
C GLY A 44 -8.99 -5.29 6.21
N ASP A 45 -9.15 -6.24 7.12
CA ASP A 45 -10.22 -6.23 8.12
C ASP A 45 -10.03 -5.12 9.15
N LEU A 46 -8.77 -4.82 9.50
CA LEU A 46 -8.43 -3.78 10.49
C LEU A 46 -7.94 -2.47 9.87
N TYR A 47 -7.28 -2.52 8.71
CA TYR A 47 -6.67 -1.35 8.09
C TYR A 47 -6.96 -1.28 6.59
N CYS A 48 -7.35 -0.08 6.15
CA CYS A 48 -7.38 0.29 4.74
C CYS A 48 -6.21 1.22 4.44
N MET A 49 -5.31 0.82 3.53
CA MET A 49 -4.10 1.59 3.24
C MET A 49 -3.62 1.39 1.80
N ILE A 50 -2.88 2.38 1.28
CA ILE A 50 -2.13 2.23 0.04
C ILE A 50 -0.67 1.95 0.41
N VAL A 51 -0.19 0.76 0.09
CA VAL A 51 1.18 0.34 0.35
C VAL A 51 2.03 0.67 -0.87
N THR A 52 3.15 1.37 -0.66
CA THR A 52 4.07 1.75 -1.74
C THR A 52 5.47 1.20 -1.51
N ILE A 53 6.04 0.56 -2.52
CA ILE A 53 7.40 0.02 -2.47
C ILE A 53 8.18 0.51 -3.68
N GLU A 54 9.27 1.23 -3.39
CA GLU A 54 10.16 1.82 -4.39
C GLU A 54 11.53 1.12 -4.36
N SER A 55 11.94 0.55 -5.49
CA SER A 55 13.27 0.00 -5.70
C SER A 55 14.20 1.04 -6.32
N LYS A 56 15.44 1.12 -5.81
CA LYS A 56 16.48 1.99 -6.38
C LYS A 56 17.30 1.32 -7.47
N THR A 57 17.39 -0.01 -7.46
CA THR A 57 18.30 -0.78 -8.32
C THR A 57 17.53 -1.64 -9.30
N GLU A 58 16.66 -2.51 -8.81
CA GLU A 58 15.92 -3.47 -9.62
C GLU A 58 14.59 -2.90 -10.13
N LEU A 59 14.04 -3.49 -11.18
CA LEU A 59 12.64 -3.27 -11.55
C LEU A 59 11.73 -4.07 -10.62
N VAL A 60 10.51 -3.59 -10.47
CA VAL A 60 9.47 -4.22 -9.65
C VAL A 60 8.27 -4.54 -10.55
N ASP A 61 7.62 -5.68 -10.28
CA ASP A 61 6.55 -6.19 -11.13
C ASP A 61 5.32 -6.73 -10.35
N GLY A 62 4.40 -7.36 -11.08
CA GLY A 62 3.19 -7.95 -10.48
C GLY A 62 3.46 -9.13 -9.55
N ILE A 63 4.59 -9.83 -9.69
CA ILE A 63 4.99 -10.91 -8.79
C ILE A 63 5.39 -10.33 -7.44
N ASP A 64 6.20 -9.26 -7.45
CA ASP A 64 6.56 -8.54 -6.22
C ASP A 64 5.30 -8.03 -5.50
N ALA A 65 4.38 -7.42 -6.24
CA ALA A 65 3.11 -6.95 -5.69
C ALA A 65 2.30 -8.08 -5.03
N SER A 66 2.21 -9.23 -5.69
CA SER A 66 1.51 -10.41 -5.18
C SER A 66 2.13 -10.94 -3.88
N HIS A 67 3.46 -10.98 -3.80
CA HIS A 67 4.15 -11.38 -2.58
C HIS A 67 3.87 -10.40 -1.43
N ILE A 68 3.94 -9.09 -1.68
CA ILE A 68 3.64 -8.06 -0.67
C ILE A 68 2.19 -8.19 -0.20
N LEU A 69 1.24 -8.32 -1.13
CA LEU A 69 -0.18 -8.49 -0.79
C LEU A 69 -0.40 -9.75 0.05
N SER A 70 0.25 -10.86 -0.29
CA SER A 70 0.19 -12.10 0.49
C SER A 70 0.72 -11.89 1.91
N MET A 71 1.81 -11.14 2.08
CA MET A 71 2.35 -10.80 3.40
C MET A 71 1.39 -9.92 4.21
N LEU A 72 0.71 -8.96 3.57
CA LEU A 72 -0.30 -8.11 4.22
C LEU A 72 -1.49 -8.93 4.72
N ILE A 73 -1.99 -9.85 3.89
CA ILE A 73 -3.09 -10.75 4.26
C ILE A 73 -2.68 -11.63 5.46
N ILE A 74 -1.48 -12.22 5.40
CA ILE A 74 -0.96 -13.01 6.51
C ILE A 74 -0.87 -12.16 7.79
N PHE A 75 -0.34 -10.94 7.67
CA PHE A 75 -0.22 -10.02 8.80
C PHE A 75 -1.59 -9.70 9.43
N ASP A 76 -2.60 -9.40 8.61
CA ASP A 76 -3.97 -9.10 9.06
C ASP A 76 -4.62 -10.31 9.76
N TRP A 77 -4.35 -11.53 9.30
CA TRP A 77 -4.78 -12.75 10.01
C TRP A 77 -4.16 -12.92 11.39
N TYR A 78 -2.94 -12.41 11.61
CA TYR A 78 -2.24 -12.54 12.88
C TYR A 78 -2.45 -11.35 13.81
N ILE A 79 -2.87 -10.19 13.30
CA ILE A 79 -3.42 -9.15 14.16
C ILE A 79 -4.87 -9.52 14.48
N THR A 80 -5.06 -10.40 15.46
CA THR A 80 -6.40 -10.64 16.00
C THR A 80 -6.70 -9.86 17.27
N ASP A 81 -5.72 -9.24 17.94
CA ASP A 81 -5.94 -8.77 19.32
C ASP A 81 -5.08 -7.57 19.75
N ILE A 82 -5.22 -6.40 19.10
CA ILE A 82 -4.68 -5.13 19.65
C ILE A 82 -5.66 -4.47 20.67
N VAL A 83 -6.81 -5.11 20.97
CA VAL A 83 -7.82 -4.56 21.91
C VAL A 83 -8.03 -5.41 23.18
N THR A 84 -7.06 -6.21 23.60
CA THR A 84 -7.11 -6.88 24.93
C THR A 84 -5.85 -6.68 25.78
N ILE A 85 -5.11 -5.60 25.53
CA ILE A 85 -4.04 -5.15 26.43
C ILE A 85 -4.48 -3.77 26.92
N GLU A 86 -4.81 -3.67 28.21
CA GLU A 86 -5.22 -2.46 28.96
C GLU A 86 -6.74 -2.18 29.10
N GLU A 87 -7.48 -3.12 29.70
CA GLU A 87 -8.56 -2.79 30.67
C GLU A 87 -8.38 -3.58 31.99
N ASP A 88 -7.13 -3.81 32.40
CA ASP A 88 -6.78 -4.17 33.79
C ASP A 88 -6.11 -2.96 34.46
N GLU A 89 -6.78 -1.79 34.45
CA GLU A 89 -6.49 -0.72 35.39
C GLU A 89 -7.72 -0.49 36.29
N GLU A 90 -7.53 -0.87 37.56
CA GLU A 90 -8.36 -0.73 38.79
C GLU A 90 -9.41 -1.81 39.13
#